data_AF-A0AAD9RAP7-F1
#
_entry.id   AF-A0AAD9RAP7-F1
#
_cell.length_a   1.000
_cell.length_b   1.000
_cell.length_c   1.000
_cell.angle_alpha   90.00
_cell.angle_beta   90.00
_cell.angle_gamma   90.00
#
_symmetry.space_group_name_H-M   'P 1'
#
loop_
_entity.id
_entity.type
_entity.pdbx_description
1 polymer ?
#
loop_
_entity_poly.entity_id
_entity_poly.type
_entity_poly.pdbx_seq_one_letter_code
_entity_poly.pdbx_strand_id
1 'polypeptide(L)' 'MLGAVSSDSFDTLHSYSNTFHMPFVTPWFPEKVLTPSSGLLDFAISMRPDYHRAIIDTVRYYGWKKIIYLYDSHDGESP' A
#
# COMPACT_ATOMS: atom_id res chain seq x y z
N MET A 1 -4.15 -13.90 -10.24
CA MET A 1 -3.65 -14.73 -9.12
C MET A 1 -4.09 -14.09 -7.80
N LEU A 2 -4.51 -14.87 -6.80
CA LEU A 2 -4.93 -14.39 -5.47
C LEU A 2 -3.98 -14.97 -4.41
N GLY A 3 -3.43 -14.14 -3.54
CA GLY A 3 -2.51 -14.59 -2.50
C GLY A 3 -2.14 -13.48 -1.51
N ALA A 4 -1.69 -13.88 -0.31
CA ALA A 4 -1.08 -12.97 0.66
C ALA A 4 0.42 -12.87 0.37
N VAL A 5 0.93 -11.65 0.25
CA VAL A 5 2.33 -11.37 -0.05
C VAL A 5 2.98 -10.68 1.15
N SER A 6 4.21 -11.07 1.48
CA SER A 6 5.03 -10.30 2.42
C SER A 6 5.60 -9.06 1.74
N SER A 7 5.94 -8.02 2.52
CA SER A 7 6.59 -6.79 2.05
C SER A 7 7.81 -7.09 1.19
N ASP A 8 8.65 -8.02 1.64
CA ASP A 8 9.95 -8.34 1.02
C ASP A 8 9.81 -9.01 -0.34
N SER A 9 8.69 -9.69 -0.59
CA SER A 9 8.43 -10.42 -1.84
C SER A 9 7.59 -9.61 -2.84
N PHE A 10 7.10 -8.44 -2.44
CA PHE A 10 6.20 -7.62 -3.25
C PHE A 10 6.86 -7.14 -4.54
N ASP A 11 8.05 -6.54 -4.46
CA ASP A 11 8.74 -5.97 -5.62
C ASP A 11 9.02 -7.01 -6.71
N THR A 12 9.31 -8.23 -6.26
CA THR A 12 9.52 -9.38 -7.15
C THR A 12 8.22 -9.74 -7.86
N LEU A 13 7.13 -9.92 -7.12
CA LEU A 13 5.82 -10.26 -7.70
C LEU A 13 5.25 -9.14 -8.58
N HIS A 14 5.45 -7.88 -8.21
CA HIS A 14 5.09 -6.71 -9.01
C HIS A 14 5.85 -6.69 -10.35
N SER A 15 7.16 -6.93 -10.32
CA SER A 15 7.99 -7.03 -11.52
C SER A 15 7.56 -8.17 -12.45
N TYR A 16 7.27 -9.35 -11.90
CA TYR A 16 6.75 -10.49 -12.66
C TYR A 16 5.37 -10.19 -13.25
N SER A 17 4.45 -9.65 -12.44
CA SER A 17 3.09 -9.30 -12.85
C SER A 17 3.09 -8.34 -14.05
N ASN A 18 3.89 -7.28 -13.97
CA ASN A 18 3.98 -6.27 -15.02
C ASN A 18 4.71 -6.77 -16.27
N THR A 19 5.72 -7.63 -16.13
CA THR A 19 6.42 -8.23 -17.28
C THR A 19 5.52 -9.19 -18.06
N PHE A 20 4.78 -10.04 -17.36
CA PHE A 20 3.96 -11.09 -17.96
C PHE A 20 2.50 -10.68 -18.18
N HIS A 21 2.13 -9.44 -17.87
CA HIS A 21 0.75 -8.92 -17.95
C HIS A 21 -0.26 -9.81 -17.20
N MET A 22 0.17 -10.34 -16.04
CA MET A 22 -0.62 -11.29 -15.25
C MET A 22 -1.16 -10.61 -13.99
N PRO A 23 -2.44 -10.23 -13.93
CA PRO A 23 -2.96 -9.50 -12.80
C PRO A 23 -2.91 -10.33 -11.51
N PHE A 24 -2.38 -9.73 -10.45
CA PHE A 24 -2.49 -10.27 -9.11
C PHE A 24 -3.24 -9.30 -8.20
N VAL A 25 -4.08 -9.90 -7.35
CA VAL A 25 -4.91 -9.19 -6.40
C VAL A 25 -4.45 -9.62 -5.01
N THR A 26 -4.06 -8.65 -4.18
CA THR A 26 -3.63 -8.91 -2.80
C THR A 26 -4.50 -8.14 -1.81
N PRO A 27 -4.96 -8.78 -0.72
CA PRO A 27 -5.64 -8.10 0.37
C PRO A 27 -4.66 -7.30 1.26
N TRP A 28 -3.36 -7.59 1.18
CA TRP A 28 -2.32 -6.99 2.01
C TRP A 28 -1.17 -6.45 1.16
N PHE A 29 -0.82 -5.18 1.38
CA PHE A 29 0.35 -4.46 0.85
C PHE A 29 0.41 -4.19 -0.68
N PRO A 30 0.93 -3.02 -1.16
CA PRO A 30 1.60 -1.92 -0.45
C PRO A 30 0.92 -0.55 -0.61
N GLU A 31 1.20 0.27 0.40
CA GLU A 31 0.90 1.70 0.55
C GLU A 31 1.52 2.61 -0.53
N LYS A 32 2.53 2.11 -1.26
CA LYS A 32 3.12 2.79 -2.41
C LYS A 32 3.25 1.78 -3.55
N VAL A 33 2.13 1.42 -4.17
CA VAL A 33 2.20 1.14 -5.60
C VAL A 33 2.52 2.50 -6.21
N LEU A 34 3.79 2.73 -6.52
CA LEU A 34 4.21 3.88 -7.31
C LEU A 34 3.33 3.84 -8.55
N THR A 35 2.28 4.66 -8.58
CA THR A 35 1.52 4.89 -9.80
C THR A 35 2.57 5.23 -10.82
N PRO A 36 2.74 4.41 -11.87
CA PRO A 36 3.87 4.57 -12.75
C PRO A 36 3.82 6.00 -13.26
N SER A 37 4.88 6.76 -12.97
CA SER A 37 5.08 8.13 -13.45
C SER A 37 5.01 8.21 -14.98
N SER A 38 5.01 7.06 -15.65
CA SER A 38 5.03 6.84 -17.08
C SER A 38 3.68 6.43 -17.70
N GLY A 39 2.58 6.35 -16.94
CA GLY A 39 1.26 6.01 -17.51
C GLY A 39 1.11 4.58 -18.04
N LEU A 40 1.93 3.65 -17.56
CA LEU A 40 1.84 2.23 -17.89
C LEU A 40 0.72 1.56 -17.08
N LEU A 41 0.03 0.58 -17.67
CA LEU A 41 -0.96 -0.25 -16.95
C LEU A 41 -0.24 -1.04 -15.85
N ASP A 42 -0.66 -0.86 -14.60
CA ASP A 42 -0.17 -1.66 -13.47
C ASP A 42 -1.08 -2.90 -13.30
N PHE A 43 -0.47 -4.07 -13.29
CA PHE A 43 -1.15 -5.35 -13.12
C PHE A 43 -1.23 -5.79 -11.65
N ALA A 44 -0.77 -4.95 -10.71
CA ALA A 44 -0.98 -5.15 -9.28
C ALA A 44 -2.23 -4.40 -8.79
N ILE A 45 -3.18 -5.14 -8.19
CA ILE A 45 -4.38 -4.56 -7.59
C ILE A 45 -4.36 -4.80 -6.08
N SER A 46 -4.31 -3.70 -5.30
CA SER A 46 -4.52 -3.74 -3.86
C SER A 46 -6.00 -3.62 -3.53
N MET A 47 -6.50 -4.47 -2.64
CA MET A 47 -7.87 -4.35 -2.10
C MET A 47 -7.94 -3.53 -0.80
N ARG A 48 -6.80 -3.10 -0.23
CA ARG A 48 -6.76 -2.31 1.00
C ARG A 48 -7.03 -0.84 0.68
N PRO A 49 -8.06 -0.20 1.26
CA PRO A 49 -8.30 1.22 1.06
C PRO A 49 -7.24 2.07 1.78
N ASP A 50 -7.00 3.27 1.28
CA ASP A 50 -6.15 4.24 1.96
C ASP A 50 -6.80 4.72 3.27
N TYR A 51 -6.15 4.42 4.39
CA TYR A 51 -6.62 4.73 5.73
C TYR A 51 -5.94 5.98 6.33
N HIS A 52 -4.91 6.55 5.69
CA HIS A 52 -4.17 7.70 6.21
C HIS A 52 -5.08 8.89 6.45
N ARG A 53 -5.96 9.14 5.48
CA ARG A 53 -6.96 10.19 5.56
C ARG A 53 -7.93 9.97 6.73
N ALA A 54 -8.39 8.73 6.93
CA ALA A 54 -9.30 8.39 8.02
C ALA A 54 -8.64 8.59 9.40
N ILE A 55 -7.35 8.27 9.54
CA ILE A 55 -6.58 8.54 10.77
C ILE A 55 -6.52 10.05 11.03
N ILE A 56 -6.16 10.84 10.01
CA ILE A 56 -6.07 12.31 10.14
C ILE A 56 -7.43 12.91 10.51
N ASP A 57 -8.51 12.46 9.86
CA ASP A 57 -9.86 12.94 10.13
C ASP A 57 -10.30 12.59 11.55
N THR A 58 -9.88 11.43 12.07
CA THR A 58 -10.15 11.03 13.47
C THR A 58 -9.45 11.95 14.46
N VAL A 59 -8.17 12.26 14.25
CA VAL A 59 -7.39 13.18 15.10
C VAL A 59 -8.03 14.57 15.12
N ARG A 60 -8.50 15.04 13.96
CA ARG A 60 -9.19 16.33 13.81
C ARG A 60 -10.56 16.33 14.51
N TYR A 61 -11.35 15.28 14.31
CA TYR A 61 -12.68 15.14 14.88
C TYR A 61 -12.65 15.17 16.42
N TYR A 62 -11.69 14.49 17.04
CA TYR A 62 -11.52 14.49 18.49
C TYR A 62 -10.70 15.69 19.03
N GLY A 63 -10.20 16.56 18.16
CA GLY A 63 -9.44 17.76 18.56
C GLY A 63 -8.14 17.45 19.29
N TRP A 64 -7.51 16.30 19.02
CA TRP A 64 -6.27 15.90 19.69
C TRP A 64 -5.10 16.82 19.28
N LYS A 65 -4.54 17.55 20.25
CA LYS A 65 -3.41 18.47 20.02
C LYS A 65 -2.04 17.80 20.18
N LYS A 66 -1.99 16.66 20.86
CA LYS A 66 -0.79 15.85 21.11
C LYS A 66 -1.19 14.39 21.01
N ILE A 67 -0.45 13.62 20.22
CA ILE A 67 -0.65 12.18 20.04
C ILE A 67 0.69 11.46 20.15
N ILE A 68 0.65 10.20 20.57
CA ILE A 68 1.77 9.28 20.44
C ILE A 68 1.42 8.39 19.25
N TYR A 69 2.27 8.40 18.22
CA TYR A 69 2.10 7.57 17.04
C TYR A 69 3.14 6.44 17.09
N LEU A 70 2.67 5.21 17.29
CA LEU A 70 3.47 4.01 17.24
C LEU A 70 3.23 3.35 15.87
N TYR A 71 4.30 3.10 15.13
CA TYR A 71 4.25 2.50 13.79
C TYR A 71 5.21 1.32 13.70
N ASP A 72 4.92 0.39 12.79
CA ASP A 72 5.81 -0.71 12.42
C ASP A 72 6.55 -0.33 11.13
N SER A 73 7.87 -0.48 11.12
CA SER A 73 8.71 -0.22 9.95
C SER A 73 8.44 -1.18 8.79
N HIS A 74 7.86 -2.36 9.05
CA HIS A 74 7.44 -3.28 7.99
C HIS A 74 6.18 -2.81 7.25
N ASP A 75 5.38 -1.94 7.87
CA ASP A 75 4.08 -1.50 7.33
C ASP A 75 4.18 -0.28 6.37
N GLY A 76 5.40 0.20 6.11
CA GLY A 76 5.68 1.23 5.11
C GLY A 76 6.56 2.34 5.67
N GLU A 77 7.48 2.87 4.86
CA GLU A 77 8.28 4.03 5.26
C GLU A 77 7.40 5.27 5.36
N SER A 78 7.32 5.81 6.58
CA SER A 78 6.77 7.12 6.90
C SER A 78 7.36 8.21 5.99
N PRO A 79 6.57 9.22 5.56
CA PRO A 79 7.06 10.32 4.76
C PRO A 79 8.13 11.17 5.46
#